data_AF-A0A935H6Y3-F1
#
_entry.id   AF-A0A935H6Y3-F1
#
_cell.length_a   1.000
_cell.length_b   1.000
_cell.length_c   1.000
_cell.angle_alpha   90.00
_cell.angle_beta   90.00
_cell.angle_gamma   90.00
#
_symmetry.space_group_name_H-M   'P 1'
#
loop_
_entity.id
_entity.type
_entity.pdbx_description
1 polymer ?
#
loop_
_entity_poly.entity_id
_entity_poly.type
_entity_poly.pdbx_seq_one_letter_code
_entity_poly.pdbx_strand_id
1 'polypeptide(L)'
;MPTKLTLRLDEALITAAKAYAHAHGRSVSVLVADYFAQLTQQKAPSNTTQPGTPATGTVTASLLGALQAGPDARAAAAPAEADYKRHLEAKFR
;
A
#
# COMPACT_ATOMS: atom_id res chain seq x y z
N MET A 1 14.44 -2.65 28.90
CA MET A 1 15.92 -2.54 28.89
C MET A 1 16.37 -2.26 27.48
N PRO A 2 17.30 -1.33 27.21
CA PRO A 2 17.84 -1.12 25.88
C PRO A 2 18.67 -2.34 25.46
N THR A 3 18.29 -2.99 24.37
CA THR A 3 19.04 -4.11 23.79
C THR A 3 19.82 -3.63 22.56
N LYS A 4 21.01 -4.21 22.33
CA LYS A 4 21.86 -3.87 21.19
C LYS A 4 21.78 -4.98 20.14
N LEU A 5 21.58 -4.58 18.89
CA LEU A 5 21.65 -5.46 17.72
C LEU A 5 22.93 -5.14 16.94
N THR A 6 23.69 -6.18 16.60
CA THR A 6 24.91 -6.06 15.80
C THR A 6 24.73 -6.83 14.50
N LEU A 7 24.88 -6.18 13.35
CA LEU A 7 24.79 -6.81 12.02
C LEU A 7 26.17 -6.84 11.36
N ARG A 8 26.40 -7.86 10.53
CA ARG A 8 27.56 -7.94 9.64
C ARG A 8 27.12 -7.55 8.23
N LEU A 9 27.59 -6.41 7.75
CA LEU A 9 27.30 -5.85 6.43
C LEU A 9 28.61 -5.41 5.77
N ASP A 10 28.60 -5.29 4.45
CA ASP A 10 29.69 -4.71 3.68
C ASP A 10 29.91 -3.23 4.01
N GLU A 11 31.16 -2.79 3.99
CA GLU A 11 31.56 -1.42 4.34
C GLU A 11 30.91 -0.35 3.43
N ALA A 12 30.81 -0.66 2.14
CA ALA A 12 30.14 0.21 1.16
C ALA A 12 28.66 0.44 1.53
N LEU A 13 27.98 -0.60 2.00
CA LEU A 13 26.57 -0.52 2.40
C LEU A 13 26.42 0.28 3.70
N ILE A 14 27.32 0.10 4.68
CA ILE A 14 27.34 0.89 5.92
C ILE A 14 27.51 2.38 5.59
N THR A 15 28.41 2.70 4.67
CA THR A 15 28.68 4.08 4.26
C THR A 15 27.48 4.71 3.57
N ALA A 16 26.86 4.01 2.63
CA ALA A 16 25.66 4.48 1.94
C ALA A 16 24.49 4.71 2.90
N ALA A 17 24.27 3.79 3.85
CA ALA A 17 23.21 3.90 4.85
C ALA A 17 23.41 5.11 5.78
N LYS A 18 24.64 5.37 6.22
CA LYS A 18 24.97 6.55 7.03
C LYS A 18 24.77 7.85 6.26
N ALA A 19 25.21 7.91 5.00
CA ALA A 19 25.02 9.09 4.15
C ALA A 19 23.53 9.40 3.94
N TYR A 20 22.72 8.37 3.64
CA TYR A 20 21.28 8.49 3.52
C TYR A 20 20.65 9.00 4.83
N ALA A 21 20.99 8.40 5.96
CA ALA A 21 20.44 8.78 7.26
C ALA A 21 20.79 10.24 7.61
N HIS A 22 22.03 10.65 7.38
CA HIS A 22 22.49 12.02 7.63
C HIS A 22 21.75 13.04 6.77
N ALA A 23 21.57 12.76 5.47
CA ALA A 23 20.81 13.62 4.56
C ALA A 23 19.35 13.81 5.01
N HIS A 24 18.78 12.85 5.74
CA HIS A 24 17.40 12.90 6.26
C HIS A 24 17.33 13.30 7.75
N GLY A 25 18.45 13.71 8.36
CA GLY A 25 18.50 14.11 9.77
C GLY A 25 18.18 12.97 10.75
N ARG A 26 18.38 11.71 10.35
CA ARG A 26 18.10 10.51 11.16
C ARG A 26 19.37 9.69 11.40
N SER A 27 19.33 8.80 12.38
CA SER A 27 20.38 7.80 12.59
C SER A 27 19.99 6.47 11.93
N VAL A 28 20.99 5.67 11.56
CA VAL A 28 20.77 4.34 10.97
C VAL A 28 19.98 3.44 11.93
N SER A 29 20.20 3.56 13.24
CA SER A 29 19.45 2.79 14.23
C SER A 29 17.95 3.11 14.24
N VAL A 30 17.57 4.37 14.00
CA VAL A 30 16.15 4.76 13.88
C VAL A 30 15.54 4.17 12.61
N LEU A 31 16.24 4.23 11.48
CA LEU A 31 15.76 3.63 10.23
C LEU A 31 15.53 2.12 10.35
N VAL A 32 16.45 1.42 11.03
CA VAL A 32 16.32 -0.02 11.28
C VAL A 32 15.18 -0.32 12.25
N ALA A 33 14.99 0.51 13.29
CA ALA A 33 13.87 0.37 14.21
C ALA A 33 12.52 0.56 13.49
N ASP A 34 12.40 1.59 12.65
CA ASP A 34 11.21 1.84 11.82
C ASP A 34 10.91 0.66 10.90
N TYR A 35 11.94 0.11 10.26
CA TYR A 35 11.79 -1.07 9.40
C TYR A 35 11.30 -2.30 10.17
N PHE A 36 11.87 -2.59 11.34
CA PHE A 36 11.40 -3.70 12.18
C PHE A 36 9.99 -3.49 12.71
N ALA A 37 9.60 -2.25 13.01
CA ALA A 37 8.23 -1.93 13.40
C ALA A 37 7.24 -2.28 12.28
N GLN A 38 7.55 -1.96 11.02
CA GLN A 38 6.73 -2.33 9.87
C GLN A 38 6.68 -3.85 9.64
N LEU A 39 7.83 -4.53 9.74
CA LEU A 39 7.93 -5.98 9.55
C LEU A 39 7.12 -6.76 10.59
N THR A 40 7.07 -6.25 11.83
CA THR A 40 6.30 -6.88 12.93
C THR A 40 4.82 -6.53 12.89
N GLN A 41 4.42 -5.39 12.35
CA GLN A 41 3.00 -5.03 12.14
C GLN A 41 2.29 -5.97 11.16
N GLN A 42 2.97 -6.47 10.12
CA GLN A 42 2.39 -7.46 9.20
C GLN A 42 2.11 -8.83 9.84
N LYS A 43 2.68 -9.11 11.02
CA LYS A 43 2.56 -10.40 11.70
C LYS A 43 1.58 -10.40 12.86
N ALA A 44 0.94 -9.29 13.19
CA ALA A 44 -0.27 -9.37 14.00
C ALA A 44 -1.34 -10.04 13.13
N PRO A 45 -1.79 -11.28 13.40
CA PRO A 45 -3.00 -11.76 12.78
C PRO A 45 -4.08 -10.78 13.22
N SER A 46 -4.51 -9.91 12.32
CA SER A 46 -5.83 -9.32 12.42
C SER A 46 -6.76 -10.52 12.50
N ASN A 47 -7.25 -10.84 13.70
CA ASN A 47 -8.40 -11.71 13.93
C ASN A 47 -9.68 -11.01 13.43
N THR A 48 -9.61 -10.49 12.20
CA THR A 48 -10.68 -9.91 11.43
C THR A 48 -10.54 -10.45 10.01
N THR A 49 -10.30 -11.77 9.91
CA THR A 49 -10.67 -12.52 8.72
C THR A 49 -12.19 -12.59 8.72
N GLN A 50 -12.84 -11.57 8.16
CA GLN A 50 -14.17 -11.77 7.62
C GLN A 50 -13.98 -12.60 6.34
N PRO A 51 -14.51 -13.82 6.25
CA PRO A 51 -14.27 -14.66 5.10
C PRO A 51 -14.94 -14.04 3.87
N GLY A 52 -14.14 -13.61 2.89
CA GLY A 52 -14.63 -13.29 1.55
C GLY A 52 -14.18 -11.99 0.89
N THR A 53 -13.32 -11.16 1.48
CA THR A 53 -12.82 -9.95 0.79
C THR A 53 -11.33 -10.05 0.46
N PRO A 54 -10.92 -9.92 -0.83
CA PRO A 54 -9.52 -9.84 -1.18
C PRO A 54 -8.93 -8.56 -0.56
N ALA A 55 -7.78 -8.70 0.09
CA ALA A 55 -7.02 -7.60 0.68
C ALA A 55 -6.65 -6.59 -0.42
N THR A 56 -7.50 -5.59 -0.61
CA THR A 56 -7.32 -4.52 -1.58
C THR A 56 -6.52 -3.41 -0.90
N GLY A 57 -5.50 -2.89 -1.59
CA GLY A 57 -4.65 -1.82 -1.06
C GLY A 57 -5.46 -0.55 -0.73
N THR A 58 -4.94 0.31 0.13
CA THR A 58 -5.63 1.52 0.63
C THR A 58 -6.16 2.43 -0.48
N VAL A 59 -5.40 2.57 -1.58
CA VAL A 59 -5.80 3.33 -2.77
C VAL A 59 -6.94 2.66 -3.53
N THR A 60 -6.95 1.32 -3.58
CA THR A 60 -8.03 0.56 -4.24
C THR A 60 -9.30 0.56 -3.37
N ALA A 61 -9.15 0.57 -2.05
CA ALA A 61 -10.25 0.67 -1.11
C ALA A 61 -10.97 2.03 -1.17
N SER A 62 -10.26 3.14 -1.41
CA SER A 62 -10.89 4.47 -1.55
C SER A 62 -11.71 4.62 -2.84
N LEU A 63 -11.47 3.77 -3.83
CA LEU A 63 -12.24 3.70 -5.08
C LEU A 63 -13.50 2.83 -4.94
N LEU A 64 -13.60 2.03 -3.87
CA LEU A 64 -14.68 1.10 -3.60
C LEU A 64 -15.90 1.87 -3.09
N GLY A 65 -16.80 2.24 -4.01
CA GLY A 65 -17.98 3.07 -3.74
C GLY A 65 -18.16 4.22 -4.74
N ALA A 66 -17.09 4.63 -5.43
CA ALA A 66 -17.16 5.67 -6.46
C ALA A 66 -18.06 5.28 -7.66
N LEU A 67 -18.25 3.98 -7.89
CA LEU A 67 -19.13 3.44 -8.94
C LEU A 67 -20.61 3.34 -8.55
N GLN A 68 -21.00 3.65 -7.30
CA GLN A 68 -22.41 3.53 -6.85
C GLN A 68 -23.26 4.78 -7.08
N ALA A 69 -22.71 5.85 -7.69
CA ALA A 69 -23.42 7.12 -7.85
C ALA A 69 -24.06 7.25 -9.24
N GLY A 70 -25.21 6.59 -9.42
CA GLY A 70 -26.13 6.86 -10.51
C GLY A 70 -27.48 6.18 -10.27
N PRO A 71 -28.63 6.83 -10.59
CA PRO A 71 -29.96 6.25 -10.37
C PRO A 71 -30.20 4.92 -11.10
N ASP A 72 -29.36 4.58 -12.07
CA ASP A 72 -29.38 3.32 -12.84
C ASP A 72 -28.50 2.21 -12.24
N ALA A 73 -27.71 2.50 -11.20
CA ALA A 73 -26.72 1.59 -10.62
C ALA A 73 -27.32 0.48 -9.74
N ARG A 74 -28.63 0.51 -9.45
CA ARG A 74 -29.30 -0.53 -8.65
C ARG A 74 -29.48 -1.86 -9.38
N ALA A 75 -29.14 -1.94 -10.67
CA ALA A 75 -29.21 -3.17 -11.47
C ALA A 75 -27.87 -3.58 -12.13
N ALA A 76 -26.78 -2.81 -11.95
CA ALA A 76 -25.58 -2.97 -12.77
C ALA A 76 -24.57 -3.93 -12.14
N ALA A 77 -24.52 -5.15 -12.70
CA ALA A 77 -23.26 -5.86 -12.89
C ALA A 77 -22.24 -4.92 -13.56
N ALA A 78 -20.94 -5.20 -13.39
CA ALA A 78 -19.83 -4.42 -13.97
C ALA A 78 -20.17 -3.82 -15.35
N PRO A 79 -19.77 -2.56 -15.64
CA PRO A 79 -20.17 -1.86 -16.86
C PRO A 79 -19.98 -2.77 -18.08
N ALA A 80 -21.07 -2.99 -18.81
CA ALA A 80 -21.05 -3.92 -19.92
C ALA A 80 -20.16 -3.35 -21.04
N GLU A 81 -19.60 -4.23 -21.86
CA GLU A 81 -18.75 -3.82 -23.00
C GLU A 81 -19.44 -2.78 -23.91
N ALA A 82 -20.77 -2.85 -24.00
CA ALA A 82 -21.60 -1.90 -24.73
C ALA A 82 -21.54 -0.47 -24.16
N ASP A 83 -21.49 -0.30 -22.85
CA ASP A 83 -21.40 1.02 -22.19
C ASP A 83 -20.06 1.68 -22.49
N TYR A 84 -18.98 0.89 -22.47
CA TYR A 84 -17.64 1.36 -22.80
C TYR A 84 -17.53 1.77 -24.28
N LYS A 85 -18.08 0.95 -25.19
CA LYS A 85 -18.13 1.28 -26.63
C LYS A 85 -18.83 2.61 -26.89
N ARG A 86 -19.99 2.83 -26.27
CA ARG A 86 -20.78 4.05 -26.43
C ARG A 86 -20.05 5.30 -25.89
N HIS A 87 -19.32 5.16 -24.78
CA HIS A 87 -18.47 6.23 -24.25
C HIS A 87 -17.33 6.59 -25.22
N LEU A 88 -16.67 5.59 -25.82
CA LEU A 88 -15.61 5.85 -26.80
C LEU A 88 -16.15 6.56 -28.05
N GLU A 89 -17.32 6.16 -28.55
CA GLU A 89 -17.96 6.82 -29.69
C GLU A 89 -18.30 8.28 -29.42
N ALA A 90 -18.78 8.60 -28.21
CA ALA A 90 -19.11 9.98 -27.83
C ALA A 90 -17.86 10.84 -27.56
N LYS A 91 -16.77 10.25 -27.05
CA LYS A 91 -15.54 10.97 -26.70
C LYS A 91 -14.70 11.32 -27.93
N PHE A 92 -14.74 10.51 -28.97
CA PHE A 92 -13.88 10.64 -30.15
C PHE A 92 -14.63 11.08 -31.41
N ARG A 93 -15.84 11.62 -31.28
CA ARG A 93 -16.65 12.15 -32.38
C ARG A 93 -17.09 13.58 -32.09
#